data_AF-A0A372Q2B7-F1
#
_entry.id   AF-A0A372Q2B7-F1
#
_cell.length_a   1.000
_cell.length_b   1.000
_cell.length_c   1.000
_cell.angle_alpha   90.00
_cell.angle_beta   90.00
_cell.angle_gamma   90.00
#
_symmetry.space_group_name_H-M   'P 1'
#
loop_
_entity.id
_entity.type
_entity.pdbx_description
1 polymer ?
#
loop_
_entity_poly.entity_id
_entity_poly.type
_entity_poly.pdbx_seq_one_letter_code
_entity_poly.pdbx_strand_id
1 'polypeptide(L)'
;MTENLIELNEKLAEEWPIQIAKFGQKLIASEVRYYIEFQEYPNTSETGFASIYNVSGWDENEARKAFSMTNIQYSYGGNGTIRTVKNCDFFPGFEVSKEERKCLGVKMCEFASKELLDVSHTSVDFTSSIFKNTFNANEKFYEKATLCLFAKANEYKCGYVDRNGIRCDGVPKLGEFTQVVGSIVSTKKFIGCTKWQSSEKNHRYLTIPNNIDLELLETMFNNHSYHSHGIDFEKDKSDAMDECFTECPFIVTVSVEIHNHLPPPPRKTPYNIKSQLQKIIDNEHVLDLTARKFLTGSMIQTYLNGKSISDLHPSLNNQSKINYYIEKTRCSKYPFGQNILGVVHEFMRHEKSEDPYIRSIRK
;
A
#
# COMPACT_ATOMS: atom_id res chain seq x y z
N MET A 1 4.43 -52.50 14.48
CA MET A 1 4.00 -51.87 13.21
C MET A 1 4.13 -50.35 13.24
N THR A 2 3.86 -49.68 14.36
CA THR A 2 4.00 -48.22 14.52
C THR A 2 5.44 -47.72 14.53
N GLU A 3 6.41 -48.47 15.07
CA GLU A 3 7.83 -48.03 15.14
C GLU A 3 8.43 -47.76 13.74
N ASN A 4 8.06 -48.59 12.76
CA ASN A 4 8.57 -48.54 11.39
C ASN A 4 8.19 -47.28 10.60
N LEU A 5 7.31 -46.42 11.14
CA LEU A 5 6.83 -45.20 10.47
C LEU A 5 7.55 -43.94 10.97
N ILE A 6 8.10 -43.97 12.18
CA ILE A 6 8.97 -42.91 12.71
C ILE A 6 10.38 -43.08 12.12
N GLU A 7 10.93 -44.29 12.21
CA GLU A 7 12.27 -44.60 11.69
C GLU A 7 12.37 -44.39 10.16
N LEU A 8 11.27 -44.61 9.42
CA LEU A 8 11.18 -44.31 7.99
C LEU A 8 11.13 -42.79 7.71
N ASN A 9 10.42 -42.01 8.52
CA ASN A 9 10.40 -40.55 8.37
C ASN A 9 11.74 -39.90 8.74
N GLU A 10 12.45 -40.44 9.74
CA GLU A 10 13.79 -39.98 10.11
C GLU A 10 14.80 -40.31 8.99
N LYS A 11 14.80 -41.53 8.45
CA LYS A 11 15.64 -41.89 7.29
C LYS A 11 15.29 -41.11 6.02
N LEU A 12 14.02 -40.80 5.79
CA LEU A 12 13.59 -39.92 4.68
C LEU A 12 14.01 -38.46 4.88
N ALA A 13 14.36 -38.03 6.09
CA ALA A 13 14.90 -36.69 6.34
C ALA A 13 16.42 -36.60 6.11
N GLU A 14 17.16 -37.71 6.26
CA GLU A 14 18.63 -37.72 6.12
C GLU A 14 19.13 -37.79 4.65
N GLU A 15 18.34 -38.33 3.72
CA GLU A 15 18.78 -38.55 2.32
C GLU A 15 18.29 -37.53 1.27
N TRP A 16 17.60 -36.44 1.66
CA TRP A 16 17.39 -35.31 0.73
C TRP A 16 18.56 -34.33 0.84
N PRO A 17 19.49 -34.27 -0.15
CA PRO A 17 20.59 -33.32 -0.10
C PRO A 17 20.02 -31.90 -0.12
N ILE A 18 20.46 -31.06 0.83
CA ILE A 18 20.06 -29.65 0.94
C ILE A 18 20.23 -29.00 -0.44
N GLN A 19 19.11 -28.75 -1.12
CA GLN A 19 19.12 -28.41 -2.54
C GLN A 19 19.41 -26.92 -2.73
N ILE A 20 20.67 -26.54 -2.49
CA ILE A 20 21.17 -25.18 -2.55
C ILE A 20 20.79 -24.55 -3.91
N ALA A 21 19.80 -23.68 -3.88
CA ALA A 21 19.30 -23.00 -5.06
C ALA A 21 20.30 -21.91 -5.48
N LYS A 22 20.67 -21.91 -6.76
CA LYS A 22 21.70 -21.03 -7.31
C LYS A 22 21.07 -19.99 -8.23
N PHE A 23 21.06 -18.74 -7.79
CA PHE A 23 20.53 -17.59 -8.53
C PHE A 23 21.66 -16.76 -9.16
N GLY A 24 22.73 -17.44 -9.57
CA GLY A 24 23.97 -16.88 -10.13
C GLY A 24 25.21 -17.18 -9.26
N GLN A 25 26.39 -16.94 -9.83
CA GLN A 25 27.71 -17.40 -9.35
C GLN A 25 28.06 -17.11 -7.86
N LYS A 26 27.42 -16.10 -7.24
CA LYS A 26 27.61 -15.72 -5.83
C LYS A 26 26.30 -15.50 -5.05
N LEU A 27 25.15 -15.86 -5.62
CA LEU A 27 23.86 -15.77 -4.92
C LEU A 27 23.28 -17.17 -4.80
N ILE A 28 23.36 -17.72 -3.60
CA ILE A 28 22.83 -19.03 -3.25
C ILE A 28 21.82 -18.91 -2.10
N ALA A 29 20.91 -19.87 -2.01
CA ALA A 29 20.03 -20.06 -0.86
C ALA A 29 20.01 -21.53 -0.47
N SER A 30 20.30 -21.84 0.79
CA SER A 30 20.10 -23.15 1.40
C SER A 30 18.62 -23.43 1.69
N GLU A 31 17.88 -22.38 2.06
CA GLU A 31 16.44 -22.43 2.34
C GLU A 31 15.64 -21.93 1.13
N VAL A 32 14.68 -22.74 0.69
CA VAL A 32 13.76 -22.40 -0.41
C VAL A 32 12.34 -22.63 0.06
N ARG A 33 11.46 -21.64 -0.08
CA ARG A 33 10.03 -21.77 0.23
C ARG A 33 9.16 -21.15 -0.85
N TYR A 34 8.04 -21.82 -1.15
CA TYR A 34 7.05 -21.36 -2.12
C TYR A 34 5.92 -20.62 -1.40
N TYR A 35 5.53 -19.46 -1.95
CA TYR A 35 4.51 -18.58 -1.40
C TYR A 35 3.49 -18.22 -2.48
N ILE A 36 2.21 -18.18 -2.09
CA ILE A 36 1.10 -17.72 -2.95
C ILE A 36 0.93 -16.20 -2.84
N GLU A 37 1.32 -15.62 -1.70
CA GLU A 37 1.15 -14.21 -1.38
C GLU A 37 2.49 -13.48 -1.21
N PHE A 38 2.58 -12.25 -1.71
CA PHE A 38 3.72 -11.36 -1.54
C PHE A 38 4.06 -11.12 -0.06
N GLN A 39 5.35 -11.17 0.30
CA GLN A 39 5.84 -10.91 1.65
C GLN A 39 6.50 -9.51 1.73
N GLU A 40 5.91 -8.59 2.50
CA GLU A 40 6.50 -7.25 2.77
C GLU A 40 7.83 -7.33 3.55
N TYR A 41 7.94 -8.37 4.39
CA TYR A 41 9.14 -8.73 5.13
C TYR A 41 9.58 -10.15 4.74
N PRO A 42 10.35 -10.32 3.65
CA PRO A 42 10.94 -11.61 3.32
C PRO A 42 11.79 -12.13 4.49
N ASN A 43 11.71 -13.43 4.77
CA ASN A 43 12.65 -14.08 5.68
C ASN A 43 14.06 -14.04 5.07
N THR A 44 15.07 -13.99 5.94
CA THR A 44 16.50 -14.02 5.57
C THR A 44 17.23 -15.09 6.36
N SER A 45 18.41 -15.50 5.90
CA SER A 45 19.25 -16.53 6.51
C SER A 45 20.72 -16.27 6.19
N GLU A 46 21.65 -16.63 7.08
CA GLU A 46 23.10 -16.48 6.82
C GLU A 46 23.54 -17.26 5.57
N THR A 47 22.90 -18.40 5.32
CA THR A 47 23.16 -19.27 4.15
C THR A 47 22.20 -19.02 2.99
N GLY A 48 21.44 -17.93 3.06
CA GLY A 48 20.51 -17.45 2.03
C GLY A 48 19.13 -18.13 2.08
N PHE A 49 18.09 -17.31 2.00
CA PHE A 49 16.69 -17.70 1.98
C PHE A 49 16.03 -17.22 0.68
N ALA A 50 15.38 -18.12 -0.06
CA ALA A 50 14.68 -17.81 -1.30
C ALA A 50 13.16 -18.04 -1.15
N SER A 51 12.39 -16.96 -1.28
CA SER A 51 10.93 -17.01 -1.43
C SER A 51 10.56 -17.01 -2.91
N ILE A 52 9.93 -18.08 -3.38
CA ILE A 52 9.47 -18.24 -4.77
C ILE A 52 7.97 -18.01 -4.82
N TYR A 53 7.52 -17.18 -5.77
CA TYR A 53 6.13 -16.81 -5.96
C TYR A 53 5.68 -17.22 -7.36
N ASN A 54 4.60 -18.01 -7.46
CA ASN A 54 3.93 -18.24 -8.73
C ASN A 54 2.95 -17.09 -8.99
N VAL A 55 3.17 -16.34 -10.07
CA VAL A 55 2.36 -15.20 -10.49
C VAL A 55 1.64 -15.44 -11.83
N SER A 56 1.67 -16.67 -12.37
CA SER A 56 1.02 -17.02 -13.65
C SER A 56 -0.51 -16.87 -13.67
N GLY A 57 -1.14 -16.65 -12.50
CA GLY A 57 -2.56 -16.36 -12.34
C GLY A 57 -2.87 -14.92 -11.91
N TRP A 58 -1.88 -14.02 -11.96
CA TRP A 58 -2.04 -12.60 -11.63
C TRP A 58 -2.08 -11.76 -12.92
N ASP A 59 -2.76 -10.60 -12.87
CA ASP A 59 -2.55 -9.54 -13.86
C ASP A 59 -1.12 -9.01 -13.76
N GLU A 60 -0.47 -8.75 -14.91
CA GLU A 60 0.92 -8.26 -14.98
C GLU A 60 1.11 -6.98 -14.17
N ASN A 61 0.13 -6.07 -14.24
CA ASN A 61 0.19 -4.78 -13.58
C ASN A 61 -0.03 -4.91 -12.07
N GLU A 62 -0.92 -5.81 -11.63
CA GLU A 62 -1.08 -6.17 -10.22
C GLU A 62 0.18 -6.83 -9.65
N ALA A 63 0.79 -7.79 -10.36
CA ALA A 63 2.03 -8.42 -9.94
C ALA A 63 3.17 -7.39 -9.85
N ARG A 64 3.34 -6.55 -10.88
CA ARG A 64 4.34 -5.45 -10.92
C ARG A 64 4.13 -4.43 -9.81
N LYS A 65 2.88 -4.10 -9.46
CA LYS A 65 2.52 -3.25 -8.31
C LYS A 65 2.74 -3.94 -6.96
N ALA A 66 2.57 -5.26 -6.87
CA ALA A 66 2.81 -6.06 -5.66
C ALA A 66 4.31 -6.25 -5.35
N PHE A 67 5.10 -6.65 -6.35
CA PHE A 67 6.51 -7.00 -6.21
C PHE A 67 7.47 -5.82 -6.42
N SER A 68 6.96 -4.59 -6.61
CA SER A 68 7.76 -3.37 -6.55
C SER A 68 8.63 -3.35 -5.29
N MET A 69 9.93 -3.05 -5.43
CA MET A 69 10.85 -2.90 -4.28
C MET A 69 10.32 -1.89 -3.25
N THR A 70 9.49 -0.92 -3.66
CA THR A 70 8.81 0.03 -2.74
C THR A 70 7.78 -0.63 -1.81
N ASN A 71 7.53 -1.94 -1.93
CA ASN A 71 6.72 -2.74 -1.01
C ASN A 71 7.56 -3.69 -0.14
N ILE A 72 8.86 -3.86 -0.41
CA ILE A 72 9.75 -4.72 0.38
C ILE A 72 10.50 -3.86 1.39
N GLN A 73 10.19 -4.01 2.68
CA GLN A 73 10.60 -3.07 3.72
C GLN A 73 12.11 -2.91 3.85
N TYR A 74 12.85 -4.01 3.76
CA TYR A 74 14.31 -4.00 3.84
C TYR A 74 15.00 -3.36 2.63
N SER A 75 14.27 -2.88 1.63
CA SER A 75 14.82 -2.32 0.38
C SER A 75 14.53 -0.82 0.16
N TYR A 76 13.83 -0.18 1.12
CA TYR A 76 13.60 1.26 1.10
C TYR A 76 14.90 2.07 1.16
N GLY A 77 14.96 3.15 0.37
CA GLY A 77 16.07 4.11 0.37
C GLY A 77 17.38 3.63 -0.26
N GLY A 78 17.60 2.32 -0.40
CA GLY A 78 18.75 1.76 -1.08
C GLY A 78 18.69 1.99 -2.60
N ASN A 79 19.81 2.47 -3.18
CA ASN A 79 19.99 2.48 -4.63
C ASN A 79 20.09 1.04 -5.13
N GLY A 80 19.20 0.65 -6.04
CA GLY A 80 19.21 -0.67 -6.67
C GLY A 80 20.12 -0.75 -7.88
N THR A 81 20.66 -1.94 -8.16
CA THR A 81 21.27 -2.27 -9.45
C THR A 81 20.40 -3.28 -10.17
N ILE A 82 19.88 -2.91 -11.35
CA ILE A 82 19.13 -3.81 -12.24
C ILE A 82 20.11 -4.37 -13.28
N ARG A 83 20.05 -5.69 -13.50
CA ARG A 83 20.88 -6.40 -14.49
C ARG A 83 20.14 -7.61 -15.06
N THR A 84 20.29 -7.85 -16.35
CA THR A 84 19.73 -9.04 -17.02
C THR A 84 20.73 -10.19 -16.98
N VAL A 85 20.24 -11.39 -16.66
CA VAL A 85 21.04 -12.60 -16.44
C VAL A 85 20.53 -13.70 -17.36
N LYS A 86 21.29 -14.00 -18.43
CA LYS A 86 20.90 -14.98 -19.47
C LYS A 86 21.02 -16.44 -19.04
N ASN A 87 21.87 -16.72 -18.07
CA ASN A 87 22.05 -18.05 -17.49
C ASN A 87 21.87 -17.93 -15.96
N CYS A 88 20.70 -18.31 -15.47
CA CYS A 88 20.43 -18.49 -14.05
C CYS A 88 20.30 -20.00 -13.80
N ASP A 89 21.16 -20.60 -12.97
CA ASP A 89 21.16 -22.04 -12.72
C ASP A 89 19.79 -22.56 -12.22
N PHE A 90 19.04 -21.74 -11.48
CA PHE A 90 17.68 -22.06 -11.00
C PHE A 90 16.58 -21.89 -12.08
N PHE A 91 16.81 -21.07 -13.10
CA PHE A 91 15.91 -20.86 -14.23
C PHE A 91 16.64 -21.14 -15.56
N PRO A 92 17.04 -22.40 -15.81
CA PRO A 92 17.85 -22.76 -16.98
C PRO A 92 17.08 -22.50 -18.27
N GLY A 93 17.71 -21.79 -19.21
CA GLY A 93 17.11 -21.43 -20.50
C GLY A 93 16.26 -20.16 -20.51
N PHE A 94 16.06 -19.50 -19.37
CA PHE A 94 15.30 -18.24 -19.28
C PHE A 94 16.23 -17.04 -19.04
N GLU A 95 15.93 -15.91 -19.70
CA GLU A 95 16.59 -14.64 -19.44
C GLU A 95 15.91 -13.92 -18.26
N VAL A 96 16.64 -13.76 -17.14
CA VAL A 96 16.11 -13.29 -15.86
C VAL A 96 16.51 -11.83 -15.61
N SER A 97 15.53 -10.95 -15.37
CA SER A 97 15.81 -9.62 -14.81
C SER A 97 16.07 -9.72 -13.31
N LYS A 98 17.19 -9.17 -12.83
CA LYS A 98 17.56 -9.15 -11.41
C LYS A 98 17.81 -7.73 -10.93
N GLU A 99 16.99 -7.24 -10.01
CA GLU A 99 17.31 -6.08 -9.17
C GLU A 99 17.97 -6.55 -7.85
N GLU A 100 18.96 -5.79 -7.37
CA GLU A 100 19.67 -6.06 -6.11
C GLU A 100 19.76 -4.78 -5.27
N ARG A 101 19.43 -4.89 -3.97
CA ARG A 101 19.47 -3.79 -2.99
C ARG A 101 20.02 -4.29 -1.64
N LYS A 102 20.66 -3.39 -0.88
CA LYS A 102 21.08 -3.64 0.51
C LYS A 102 20.17 -2.88 1.48
N CYS A 103 19.86 -3.50 2.62
CA CYS A 103 19.16 -2.84 3.70
C CYS A 103 20.02 -1.73 4.34
N LEU A 104 19.41 -0.57 4.56
CA LEU A 104 20.07 0.59 5.19
C LEU A 104 19.86 0.66 6.72
N GLY A 105 19.24 -0.37 7.30
CA GLY A 105 18.83 -0.40 8.71
C GLY A 105 17.73 0.61 9.05
N VAL A 106 17.59 0.94 10.33
CA VAL A 106 16.65 1.94 10.84
C VAL A 106 17.40 3.04 11.60
N LYS A 107 16.88 4.28 11.58
CA LYS A 107 17.43 5.39 12.38
C LYS A 107 16.85 5.36 13.78
N MET A 108 17.67 4.97 14.76
CA MET A 108 17.31 5.00 16.18
C MET A 108 17.71 6.32 16.84
N CYS A 109 17.07 6.63 17.97
CA CYS A 109 17.53 7.67 18.89
C CYS A 109 18.80 7.18 19.62
N GLU A 110 19.78 8.06 19.84
CA GLU A 110 20.99 7.73 20.63
C GLU A 110 20.67 7.36 22.09
N PHE A 111 19.52 7.82 22.60
CA PHE A 111 18.99 7.51 23.93
C PHE A 111 18.02 6.31 23.94
N ALA A 112 17.98 5.49 22.90
CA ALA A 112 17.20 4.25 22.89
C ALA A 112 17.73 3.26 23.95
N SER A 113 16.84 2.44 24.53
CA SER A 113 17.26 1.37 25.44
C SER A 113 18.06 0.30 24.69
N LYS A 114 18.97 -0.39 25.40
CA LYS A 114 19.77 -1.49 24.83
C LYS A 114 18.91 -2.60 24.22
N GLU A 115 17.77 -2.89 24.85
CA GLU A 115 16.71 -3.79 24.36
C GLU A 115 16.18 -3.45 22.95
N LEU A 116 16.37 -2.21 22.47
CA LEU A 116 15.99 -1.75 21.13
C LEU A 116 17.19 -1.58 20.18
N LEU A 117 18.42 -1.74 20.69
CA LEU A 117 19.68 -1.62 19.95
C LEU A 117 20.29 -2.99 19.65
N ASP A 118 20.28 -3.89 20.62
CA ASP A 118 20.90 -5.21 20.59
C ASP A 118 19.95 -6.30 19.99
N VAL A 119 19.04 -5.90 19.08
CA VAL A 119 18.06 -6.79 18.44
C VAL A 119 18.57 -7.26 17.08
N SER A 120 18.54 -8.57 16.87
CA SER A 120 18.72 -9.18 15.55
C SER A 120 17.56 -10.11 15.17
N HIS A 121 17.27 -10.24 13.86
CA HIS A 121 16.21 -11.11 13.37
C HIS A 121 16.43 -11.65 11.95
N THR A 122 15.90 -12.85 11.71
CA THR A 122 15.80 -13.52 10.40
C THR A 122 14.36 -13.52 9.84
N SER A 123 13.36 -13.31 10.70
CA SER A 123 11.94 -13.18 10.36
C SER A 123 11.26 -12.21 11.33
N VAL A 124 10.05 -11.73 11.01
CA VAL A 124 9.34 -10.73 11.83
C VAL A 124 8.19 -11.37 12.59
N ASP A 125 8.26 -11.33 13.92
CA ASP A 125 7.10 -11.63 14.77
C ASP A 125 6.20 -10.40 14.93
N PHE A 126 5.16 -10.32 14.09
CA PHE A 126 4.09 -9.34 14.17
C PHE A 126 3.26 -9.44 15.47
N THR A 127 3.36 -10.56 16.21
CA THR A 127 2.64 -10.74 17.48
C THR A 127 3.38 -10.12 18.67
N SER A 128 4.69 -9.87 18.55
CA SER A 128 5.54 -9.31 19.60
C SER A 128 5.06 -7.95 20.12
N SER A 129 5.28 -7.70 21.40
CA SER A 129 5.00 -6.41 22.05
C SER A 129 5.81 -5.27 21.44
N ILE A 130 7.09 -5.52 21.14
CA ILE A 130 8.01 -4.52 20.56
C ILE A 130 7.53 -4.07 19.18
N PHE A 131 7.18 -5.01 18.29
CA PHE A 131 6.67 -4.68 16.96
C PHE A 131 5.34 -3.91 17.07
N LYS A 132 4.38 -4.43 17.83
CA LYS A 132 3.06 -3.79 18.03
C LYS A 132 3.18 -2.37 18.59
N ASN A 133 4.03 -2.16 19.58
CA ASN A 133 4.25 -0.84 20.18
C ASN A 133 4.91 0.13 19.18
N THR A 134 5.92 -0.33 18.45
CA THR A 134 6.62 0.48 17.43
C THR A 134 5.68 0.86 16.28
N PHE A 135 4.88 -0.09 15.80
CA PHE A 135 3.86 0.16 14.77
C PHE A 135 2.79 1.14 15.25
N ASN A 136 2.19 0.92 16.44
CA ASN A 136 1.16 1.80 17.00
C ASN A 136 1.67 3.21 17.28
N ALA A 137 2.95 3.37 17.65
CA ALA A 137 3.59 4.68 17.80
C ALA A 137 3.83 5.36 16.45
N ASN A 138 4.22 4.60 15.43
CA ASN A 138 4.40 5.08 14.06
C ASN A 138 3.08 5.57 13.44
N GLU A 139 2.00 4.77 13.50
CA GLU A 139 0.67 5.17 13.01
C GLU A 139 0.22 6.50 13.64
N LYS A 140 0.31 6.63 14.98
CA LYS A 140 -0.05 7.86 15.71
C LYS A 140 0.83 9.06 15.34
N PHE A 141 2.10 8.83 14.99
CA PHE A 141 2.99 9.90 14.51
C PHE A 141 2.57 10.39 13.12
N TYR A 142 2.31 9.48 12.18
CA TYR A 142 1.82 9.82 10.83
C TYR A 142 0.43 10.47 10.90
N GLU A 143 -0.49 9.94 11.70
CA GLU A 143 -1.82 10.52 11.98
C GLU A 143 -1.70 11.97 12.49
N LYS A 144 -0.91 12.19 13.55
CA LYS A 144 -0.70 13.52 14.14
C LYS A 144 -0.02 14.49 13.16
N ALA A 145 0.98 14.03 12.40
CA ALA A 145 1.64 14.85 11.39
C ALA A 145 0.66 15.26 10.26
N THR A 146 -0.24 14.35 9.88
CA THR A 146 -1.29 14.57 8.87
C THR A 146 -2.33 15.57 9.35
N LEU A 147 -2.85 15.39 10.59
CA LEU A 147 -3.73 16.35 11.26
C LEU A 147 -3.11 17.76 11.33
N CYS A 148 -1.84 17.85 11.77
CA CYS A 148 -1.13 19.13 11.84
C CYS A 148 -0.91 19.77 10.45
N LEU A 149 -0.68 18.99 9.39
CA LEU A 149 -0.58 19.52 8.03
C LEU A 149 -1.94 20.02 7.52
N PHE A 150 -3.01 19.26 7.75
CA PHE A 150 -4.37 19.64 7.34
C PHE A 150 -4.84 20.92 8.05
N ALA A 151 -4.65 21.02 9.36
CA ALA A 151 -4.97 22.24 10.12
C ALA A 151 -4.16 23.44 9.62
N LYS A 152 -2.82 23.30 9.54
CA LYS A 152 -1.93 24.34 9.00
C LYS A 152 -2.32 24.78 7.60
N ALA A 153 -2.72 23.85 6.73
CA ALA A 153 -3.12 24.16 5.36
C ALA A 153 -4.39 25.00 5.26
N ASN A 154 -5.30 24.89 6.23
CA ASN A 154 -6.52 25.69 6.31
C ASN A 154 -6.27 27.05 6.96
N GLU A 155 -5.56 27.07 8.09
CA GLU A 155 -5.18 28.28 8.84
C GLU A 155 -4.27 29.23 8.03
N TYR A 156 -3.41 28.68 7.16
CA TYR A 156 -2.51 29.44 6.31
C TYR A 156 -3.27 30.24 5.24
N LYS A 157 -3.56 31.51 5.53
CA LYS A 157 -4.24 32.44 4.63
C LYS A 157 -3.50 32.58 3.30
N CYS A 158 -4.24 32.65 2.20
CA CYS A 158 -3.67 32.78 0.86
C CYS A 158 -2.90 34.12 0.71
N GLY A 159 -1.73 34.08 0.06
CA GLY A 159 -0.86 35.24 -0.13
C GLY A 159 -1.18 36.10 -1.36
N TYR A 160 -2.07 35.65 -2.24
CA TYR A 160 -2.43 36.39 -3.45
C TYR A 160 -3.34 37.59 -3.13
N VAL A 161 -3.12 38.66 -3.89
CA VAL A 161 -3.88 39.90 -3.87
C VAL A 161 -4.17 40.26 -5.33
N ASP A 162 -5.42 40.54 -5.65
CA ASP A 162 -5.82 40.90 -7.01
C ASP A 162 -5.40 42.34 -7.39
N ARG A 163 -5.74 42.76 -8.62
CA ARG A 163 -5.44 44.11 -9.12
C ARG A 163 -6.16 45.24 -8.38
N ASN A 164 -7.18 44.92 -7.57
CA ASN A 164 -7.98 45.86 -6.79
C ASN A 164 -7.55 45.91 -5.32
N GLY A 165 -6.53 45.13 -4.92
CA GLY A 165 -6.07 45.04 -3.52
C GLY A 165 -6.84 44.00 -2.68
N ILE A 166 -7.73 43.21 -3.29
CA ILE A 166 -8.54 42.21 -2.59
C ILE A 166 -7.70 40.94 -2.38
N ARG A 167 -7.59 40.48 -1.13
CA ARG A 167 -6.90 39.22 -0.81
C ARG A 167 -7.72 38.01 -1.27
N CYS A 168 -7.01 37.00 -1.76
CA CYS A 168 -7.60 35.74 -2.17
C CYS A 168 -8.24 34.99 -0.98
N ASP A 169 -9.54 34.74 -1.09
CA ASP A 169 -10.39 33.94 -0.19
C ASP A 169 -10.35 32.43 -0.52
N GLY A 170 -9.56 32.02 -1.52
CA GLY A 170 -9.46 30.63 -1.96
C GLY A 170 -8.94 29.69 -0.85
N VAL A 171 -9.80 28.76 -0.45
CA VAL A 171 -9.56 27.67 0.50
C VAL A 171 -8.51 26.67 -0.05
N PRO A 172 -7.94 25.76 0.78
CA PRO A 172 -6.96 24.80 0.30
C PRO A 172 -7.67 23.65 -0.43
N LYS A 173 -7.03 23.14 -1.49
CA LYS A 173 -7.41 21.87 -2.12
C LYS A 173 -6.18 20.98 -2.26
N LEU A 174 -6.37 19.67 -2.16
CA LEU A 174 -5.38 18.73 -2.67
C LEU A 174 -5.30 18.93 -4.19
N GLY A 175 -4.08 18.97 -4.72
CA GLY A 175 -3.80 19.12 -6.14
C GLY A 175 -2.72 18.14 -6.55
N GLU A 176 -2.68 17.79 -7.83
CA GLU A 176 -1.73 16.83 -8.39
C GLU A 176 -1.00 17.44 -9.58
N PHE A 177 0.28 17.11 -9.73
CA PHE A 177 1.05 17.46 -10.92
C PHE A 177 1.99 16.31 -11.32
N THR A 178 2.17 16.15 -12.62
CA THR A 178 3.11 15.17 -13.18
C THR A 178 4.54 15.71 -13.07
N GLN A 179 5.38 15.11 -12.23
CA GLN A 179 6.82 15.34 -12.25
C GLN A 179 7.51 14.27 -13.11
N VAL A 180 8.15 14.71 -14.19
CA VAL A 180 9.04 13.88 -15.01
C VAL A 180 10.47 14.07 -14.51
N VAL A 181 11.18 12.97 -14.25
CA VAL A 181 12.60 12.97 -13.84
C VAL A 181 13.34 11.88 -14.64
N GLY A 182 14.06 12.29 -15.68
CA GLY A 182 14.54 11.35 -16.70
C GLY A 182 13.35 10.67 -17.38
N SER A 183 13.41 9.34 -17.52
CA SER A 183 12.29 8.54 -18.04
C SER A 183 11.17 8.30 -17.01
N ILE A 184 11.35 8.67 -15.73
CA ILE A 184 10.38 8.36 -14.68
C ILE A 184 9.30 9.45 -14.63
N VAL A 185 8.08 9.08 -15.00
CA VAL A 185 6.88 9.88 -14.80
C VAL A 185 6.32 9.58 -13.41
N SER A 186 6.03 10.61 -12.60
CA SER A 186 5.50 10.44 -11.25
C SER A 186 4.48 11.52 -10.87
N THR A 187 3.28 11.12 -10.46
CA THR A 187 2.27 12.06 -9.96
C THR A 187 2.63 12.50 -8.54
N LYS A 188 2.85 13.80 -8.32
CA LYS A 188 3.06 14.37 -6.99
C LYS A 188 1.85 15.17 -6.53
N LYS A 189 1.41 14.86 -5.31
CA LYS A 189 0.37 15.63 -4.62
C LYS A 189 0.97 16.83 -3.89
N PHE A 190 0.23 17.92 -3.88
CA PHE A 190 0.52 19.16 -3.15
C PHE A 190 -0.79 19.74 -2.61
N ILE A 191 -0.70 20.75 -1.74
CA ILE A 191 -1.88 21.50 -1.31
C ILE A 191 -1.85 22.88 -1.95
N GLY A 192 -2.79 23.13 -2.86
CA GLY A 192 -2.93 24.36 -3.63
C GLY A 192 -4.10 25.24 -3.16
N CYS A 193 -4.40 26.28 -3.94
CA CYS A 193 -5.54 27.16 -3.73
C CYS A 193 -6.70 26.80 -4.67
N THR A 194 -7.95 26.78 -4.19
CA THR A 194 -9.11 26.48 -5.05
C THR A 194 -9.24 27.43 -6.23
N LYS A 195 -9.06 28.74 -5.98
CA LYS A 195 -9.24 29.84 -6.95
C LYS A 195 -8.00 30.20 -7.79
N TRP A 196 -6.89 29.44 -7.73
CA TRP A 196 -5.71 29.74 -8.55
C TRP A 196 -5.97 29.59 -10.04
N GLN A 197 -5.56 30.59 -10.83
CA GLN A 197 -5.55 30.57 -12.29
C GLN A 197 -4.12 30.62 -12.86
N SER A 198 -3.97 30.16 -14.10
CA SER A 198 -2.69 30.27 -14.82
C SER A 198 -2.22 31.72 -14.90
N SER A 199 -0.90 31.92 -14.79
CA SER A 199 -0.19 33.20 -14.59
C SER A 199 -0.30 33.88 -13.21
N GLU A 200 -1.23 33.48 -12.33
CA GLU A 200 -1.32 34.05 -10.98
C GLU A 200 -0.21 33.53 -10.06
N LYS A 201 0.40 34.45 -9.28
CA LYS A 201 1.51 34.18 -8.35
C LYS A 201 1.04 34.38 -6.90
N ASN A 202 1.84 33.92 -5.93
CA ASN A 202 1.62 34.08 -4.49
C ASN A 202 0.36 33.42 -3.91
N HIS A 203 -0.37 32.60 -4.69
CA HIS A 203 -1.38 31.70 -4.12
C HIS A 203 -0.76 30.70 -3.14
N ARG A 204 -1.56 30.17 -2.21
CA ARG A 204 -1.10 29.12 -1.30
C ARG A 204 -0.62 27.89 -2.08
N TYR A 205 0.58 27.44 -1.75
CA TYR A 205 1.21 26.21 -2.25
C TYR A 205 2.01 25.59 -1.10
N LEU A 206 1.66 24.37 -0.71
CA LEU A 206 2.38 23.61 0.31
C LEU A 206 2.79 22.25 -0.27
N THR A 207 4.09 21.94 -0.21
CA THR A 207 4.59 20.59 -0.47
C THR A 207 4.16 19.66 0.66
N ILE A 208 3.77 18.43 0.31
CA ILE A 208 3.41 17.40 1.30
C ILE A 208 4.70 16.64 1.69
N PRO A 209 5.10 16.62 2.98
CA PRO A 209 6.26 15.87 3.44
C PRO A 209 6.06 14.34 3.34
N ASN A 210 7.17 13.60 3.30
CA ASN A 210 7.16 12.12 3.23
C ASN A 210 6.61 11.44 4.50
N ASN A 211 6.48 12.15 5.63
CA ASN A 211 6.01 11.62 6.91
C ASN A 211 4.52 11.88 7.17
N ILE A 212 3.73 11.96 6.10
CA ILE A 212 2.28 12.18 6.09
C ILE A 212 1.60 10.92 5.55
N ASP A 213 0.50 10.51 6.17
CA ASP A 213 -0.37 9.49 5.60
C ASP A 213 -1.20 10.14 4.48
N LEU A 214 -0.93 9.76 3.24
CA LEU A 214 -1.62 10.30 2.07
C LEU A 214 -3.06 9.79 1.95
N GLU A 215 -3.37 8.59 2.44
CA GLU A 215 -4.75 8.05 2.43
C GLU A 215 -5.60 8.81 3.45
N LEU A 216 -5.04 9.08 4.64
CA LEU A 216 -5.67 9.92 5.65
C LEU A 216 -5.77 11.39 5.19
N LEU A 217 -4.75 11.95 4.54
CA LEU A 217 -4.78 13.32 4.02
C LEU A 217 -5.80 13.49 2.89
N GLU A 218 -5.91 12.51 1.98
CA GLU A 218 -7.01 12.42 1.01
C GLU A 218 -8.36 12.38 1.72
N THR A 219 -8.51 11.52 2.75
CA THR A 219 -9.76 11.42 3.52
C THR A 219 -10.11 12.74 4.21
N MET A 220 -9.13 13.52 4.67
CA MET A 220 -9.35 14.85 5.23
C MET A 220 -9.77 15.87 4.17
N PHE A 221 -9.03 16.01 3.08
CA PHE A 221 -9.37 16.97 2.02
C PHE A 221 -10.65 16.65 1.26
N ASN A 222 -11.00 15.36 1.15
CA ASN A 222 -12.19 14.93 0.45
C ASN A 222 -13.40 14.87 1.39
N ASN A 223 -13.28 14.38 2.62
CA ASN A 223 -14.45 14.05 3.45
C ASN A 223 -14.59 14.90 4.72
N HIS A 224 -13.77 15.93 4.93
CA HIS A 224 -13.82 16.78 6.12
C HIS A 224 -13.72 18.26 5.79
N SER A 225 -14.75 19.04 6.12
CA SER A 225 -14.64 20.49 6.21
C SER A 225 -13.77 20.90 7.42
N TYR A 226 -12.81 21.80 7.23
CA TYR A 226 -12.09 22.41 8.36
C TYR A 226 -12.98 23.45 9.04
N HIS A 227 -13.38 23.17 10.27
CA HIS A 227 -13.97 24.13 11.19
C HIS A 227 -13.12 24.17 12.47
N SER A 228 -13.14 25.28 13.20
CA SER A 228 -12.57 25.33 14.55
C SER A 228 -13.31 24.41 15.54
N HIS A 229 -14.57 24.07 15.25
CA HIS A 229 -15.38 23.05 15.95
C HIS A 229 -16.36 22.37 14.96
N GLY A 230 -16.46 21.04 14.94
CA GLY A 230 -17.47 20.27 14.16
C GLY A 230 -17.02 19.80 12.75
N ILE A 231 -17.71 18.80 12.18
CA ILE A 231 -17.35 18.08 10.92
C ILE A 231 -18.62 17.75 10.11
N ASP A 232 -18.54 17.76 8.76
CA ASP A 232 -19.38 16.96 7.83
C ASP A 232 -18.69 16.75 6.42
N PHE A 233 -19.34 16.07 5.45
CA PHE A 233 -18.75 15.18 4.39
C PHE A 233 -18.54 15.69 2.90
N GLU A 234 -17.83 14.86 2.07
CA GLU A 234 -17.70 14.73 0.56
C GLU A 234 -16.92 15.79 -0.31
N LYS A 235 -16.10 15.49 -1.38
CA LYS A 235 -15.65 14.21 -2.06
C LYS A 235 -14.40 14.32 -3.02
N ASP A 236 -13.77 13.16 -3.35
CA ASP A 236 -13.02 12.74 -4.62
C ASP A 236 -11.80 13.53 -5.22
N LYS A 237 -10.83 13.00 -6.05
CA LYS A 237 -10.51 11.68 -6.69
C LYS A 237 -8.98 11.50 -7.02
N SER A 238 -8.55 10.62 -7.97
CA SER A 238 -7.15 10.12 -8.22
C SER A 238 -6.63 10.18 -9.69
N ASP A 239 -5.37 9.73 -9.99
CA ASP A 239 -5.02 8.63 -10.95
C ASP A 239 -3.49 8.37 -11.20
N ALA A 240 -3.09 7.31 -11.95
CA ALA A 240 -1.68 6.86 -12.13
C ALA A 240 -1.39 5.92 -13.36
N MET A 241 -0.15 5.94 -13.89
CA MET A 241 0.47 5.05 -14.93
C MET A 241 2.02 5.24 -14.96
N ASP A 242 2.90 4.35 -15.46
CA ASP A 242 2.84 2.86 -15.53
C ASP A 242 4.22 2.14 -15.27
N GLU A 243 4.92 1.25 -16.03
CA GLU A 243 4.88 0.59 -17.37
C GLU A 243 5.53 -0.86 -17.38
N CYS A 244 5.26 -1.67 -18.44
CA CYS A 244 5.79 -2.97 -18.98
C CYS A 244 6.71 -3.96 -18.20
N PHE A 245 6.34 -5.26 -18.16
CA PHE A 245 7.22 -6.46 -18.11
C PHE A 245 6.53 -7.74 -18.69
N THR A 246 6.94 -8.22 -19.88
CA THR A 246 6.31 -9.39 -20.56
C THR A 246 6.35 -10.71 -19.77
N GLU A 247 5.19 -11.38 -19.67
CA GLU A 247 4.95 -12.79 -19.30
C GLU A 247 6.06 -13.51 -18.50
N CYS A 248 6.20 -13.17 -17.22
CA CYS A 248 7.04 -13.91 -16.29
C CYS A 248 6.17 -14.71 -15.29
N PRO A 249 6.15 -16.06 -15.33
CA PRO A 249 5.29 -16.85 -14.46
C PRO A 249 5.76 -16.95 -13.00
N PHE A 250 7.04 -16.64 -12.72
CA PHE A 250 7.62 -16.75 -11.37
C PHE A 250 8.43 -15.52 -10.99
N ILE A 251 8.25 -15.06 -9.76
CA ILE A 251 9.12 -14.06 -9.13
C ILE A 251 9.85 -14.73 -7.97
N VAL A 252 11.10 -14.33 -7.70
CA VAL A 252 11.88 -14.82 -6.56
C VAL A 252 12.51 -13.65 -5.81
N THR A 253 12.32 -13.61 -4.50
CA THR A 253 13.09 -12.72 -3.61
C THR A 253 14.11 -13.57 -2.85
N VAL A 254 15.39 -13.24 -2.95
CA VAL A 254 16.46 -13.91 -2.18
C VAL A 254 17.04 -12.93 -1.17
N SER A 255 17.04 -13.31 0.10
CA SER A 255 17.58 -12.53 1.22
C SER A 255 18.71 -13.31 1.91
N VAL A 256 19.75 -12.60 2.31
CA VAL A 256 21.00 -13.15 2.86
C VAL A 256 21.46 -12.25 4.01
N GLU A 257 22.25 -12.78 4.95
CA GLU A 257 22.66 -12.13 6.21
C GLU A 257 21.50 -12.04 7.24
N ILE A 258 21.80 -11.59 8.46
CA ILE A 258 20.84 -11.34 9.54
C ILE A 258 20.62 -9.82 9.68
N HIS A 259 19.38 -9.39 9.94
CA HIS A 259 19.11 -7.99 10.26
C HIS A 259 19.54 -7.68 11.68
N ASN A 260 20.54 -6.82 11.86
CA ASN A 260 21.02 -6.35 13.18
C ASN A 260 20.35 -5.01 13.56
N HIS A 261 19.02 -4.99 13.51
CA HIS A 261 18.19 -3.84 13.88
C HIS A 261 16.74 -4.29 14.09
N LEU A 262 15.93 -3.50 14.79
CA LEU A 262 14.48 -3.71 14.86
C LEU A 262 13.83 -3.81 13.46
N PRO A 263 12.80 -4.64 13.26
CA PRO A 263 11.98 -4.61 12.05
C PRO A 263 11.44 -3.18 11.79
N PRO A 264 11.62 -2.62 10.58
CA PRO A 264 11.03 -1.32 10.24
C PRO A 264 9.50 -1.35 10.39
N PRO A 265 8.84 -0.32 10.95
CA PRO A 265 7.38 -0.29 11.02
C PRO A 265 6.78 -0.23 9.61
N PRO A 266 5.69 -0.97 9.33
CA PRO A 266 5.09 -0.98 7.99
C PRO A 266 4.50 0.40 7.69
N ARG A 267 4.70 0.85 6.43
CA ARG A 267 4.43 2.24 6.02
C ARG A 267 3.16 2.40 5.18
N LYS A 268 2.55 1.29 4.80
CA LYS A 268 1.30 1.17 4.02
C LYS A 268 0.78 -0.26 4.20
N THR A 269 -0.47 -0.53 3.80
CA THR A 269 -0.92 -1.92 3.63
C THR A 269 -0.26 -2.52 2.39
N PRO A 270 0.24 -3.77 2.42
CA PRO A 270 0.72 -4.48 1.23
C PRO A 270 -0.29 -4.45 0.08
N TYR A 271 0.20 -4.23 -1.15
CA TYR A 271 -0.67 -4.02 -2.31
C TYR A 271 -1.56 -5.23 -2.63
N ASN A 272 -1.04 -6.45 -2.47
CA ASN A 272 -1.81 -7.69 -2.63
C ASN A 272 -2.99 -7.75 -1.66
N ILE A 273 -2.75 -7.52 -0.36
CA ILE A 273 -3.79 -7.55 0.68
C ILE A 273 -4.81 -6.43 0.43
N LYS A 274 -4.35 -5.24 0.05
CA LYS A 274 -5.22 -4.12 -0.32
C LYS A 274 -6.08 -4.44 -1.56
N SER A 275 -5.52 -5.04 -2.61
CA SER A 275 -6.26 -5.41 -3.82
C SER A 275 -7.30 -6.50 -3.53
N GLN A 276 -6.96 -7.54 -2.77
CA GLN A 276 -7.94 -8.58 -2.41
C GLN A 276 -9.09 -8.02 -1.56
N LEU A 277 -8.81 -7.18 -0.55
CA LEU A 277 -9.85 -6.50 0.21
C LEU A 277 -10.72 -5.59 -0.66
N GLN A 278 -10.09 -4.83 -1.58
CA GLN A 278 -10.79 -3.98 -2.54
C GLN A 278 -11.73 -4.81 -3.43
N LYS A 279 -11.27 -5.94 -3.99
CA LYS A 279 -12.08 -6.87 -4.79
C LYS A 279 -13.26 -7.45 -4.01
N ILE A 280 -13.12 -7.72 -2.71
CA ILE A 280 -14.25 -8.18 -1.87
C ILE A 280 -15.25 -7.02 -1.66
N ILE A 281 -14.79 -5.82 -1.32
CA ILE A 281 -15.64 -4.61 -1.19
C ILE A 281 -16.34 -4.28 -2.52
N ASP A 282 -15.70 -4.52 -3.66
CA ASP A 282 -16.28 -4.28 -4.98
C ASP A 282 -17.40 -5.25 -5.36
N ASN A 283 -17.47 -6.43 -4.74
CA ASN A 283 -18.58 -7.37 -4.90
C ASN A 283 -19.73 -7.16 -3.88
N GLU A 284 -19.55 -6.26 -2.90
CA GLU A 284 -20.56 -5.94 -1.89
C GLU A 284 -21.50 -4.79 -2.31
N HIS A 285 -22.69 -4.73 -1.69
CA HIS A 285 -23.64 -3.62 -1.86
C HIS A 285 -23.17 -2.33 -1.14
N VAL A 286 -22.18 -1.66 -1.72
CA VAL A 286 -21.40 -0.57 -1.11
C VAL A 286 -22.20 0.63 -0.55
N LEU A 287 -23.41 0.89 -1.05
CA LEU A 287 -24.27 1.97 -0.56
C LEU A 287 -24.61 1.81 0.93
N ASP A 288 -24.94 0.58 1.32
CA ASP A 288 -25.33 0.21 2.68
C ASP A 288 -24.16 -0.30 3.54
N LEU A 289 -23.00 -0.54 2.92
CA LEU A 289 -21.86 -1.19 3.54
C LEU A 289 -21.18 -0.27 4.58
N THR A 290 -20.88 -0.83 5.75
CA THR A 290 -20.05 -0.19 6.78
C THR A 290 -18.92 -1.15 7.13
N ALA A 291 -17.79 -0.68 7.69
CA ALA A 291 -16.72 -1.59 8.08
C ALA A 291 -17.19 -2.70 9.06
N ARG A 292 -18.23 -2.45 9.87
CA ARG A 292 -18.85 -3.50 10.70
C ARG A 292 -19.60 -4.54 9.85
N LYS A 293 -20.49 -4.10 8.94
CA LYS A 293 -21.21 -5.02 8.03
C LYS A 293 -20.23 -5.83 7.17
N PHE A 294 -19.22 -5.16 6.60
CA PHE A 294 -18.14 -5.78 5.82
C PHE A 294 -17.44 -6.87 6.62
N LEU A 295 -16.92 -6.58 7.82
CA LEU A 295 -16.21 -7.56 8.66
C LEU A 295 -17.09 -8.77 9.07
N THR A 296 -18.42 -8.62 9.09
CA THR A 296 -19.37 -9.72 9.33
C THR A 296 -19.89 -10.40 8.05
N GLY A 297 -19.48 -9.92 6.87
CA GLY A 297 -19.93 -10.42 5.56
C GLY A 297 -19.38 -11.82 5.24
N SER A 298 -20.15 -12.62 4.51
CA SER A 298 -19.79 -14.00 4.18
C SER A 298 -18.48 -14.08 3.39
N MET A 299 -18.30 -13.23 2.37
CA MET A 299 -17.11 -13.27 1.51
C MET A 299 -15.81 -12.98 2.29
N ILE A 300 -15.78 -11.98 3.18
CA ILE A 300 -14.57 -11.72 3.97
C ILE A 300 -14.32 -12.83 5.00
N GLN A 301 -15.37 -13.41 5.59
CA GLN A 301 -15.23 -14.53 6.53
C GLN A 301 -14.70 -15.80 5.86
N THR A 302 -15.13 -16.08 4.62
CA THR A 302 -14.54 -17.14 3.79
C THR A 302 -13.08 -16.84 3.42
N TYR A 303 -12.75 -15.61 3.04
CA TYR A 303 -11.37 -15.21 2.72
C TYR A 303 -10.43 -15.28 3.94
N LEU A 304 -10.90 -14.86 5.12
CA LEU A 304 -10.14 -14.93 6.38
C LEU A 304 -10.00 -16.36 6.91
N ASN A 305 -10.87 -17.28 6.52
CA ASN A 305 -10.89 -18.68 6.95
C ASN A 305 -10.74 -18.84 8.48
N GLY A 306 -11.55 -18.09 9.24
CA GLY A 306 -11.57 -18.10 10.71
C GLY A 306 -10.49 -17.25 11.40
N LYS A 307 -9.60 -16.59 10.67
CA LYS A 307 -8.64 -15.61 11.23
C LYS A 307 -9.27 -14.24 11.46
N SER A 308 -8.61 -13.40 12.26
CA SER A 308 -8.94 -11.97 12.34
C SER A 308 -8.33 -11.20 11.16
N ILE A 309 -8.94 -10.08 10.77
CA ILE A 309 -8.38 -9.19 9.72
C ILE A 309 -7.03 -8.59 10.12
N SER A 310 -6.73 -8.50 11.42
CA SER A 310 -5.41 -8.14 11.95
C SER A 310 -4.31 -9.11 11.54
N ASP A 311 -4.67 -10.36 11.28
CA ASP A 311 -3.74 -11.47 11.09
C ASP A 311 -3.31 -11.60 9.62
N LEU A 312 -4.00 -10.88 8.72
CA LEU A 312 -3.52 -10.60 7.37
C LEU A 312 -2.40 -9.55 7.41
N HIS A 313 -2.64 -8.43 8.11
CA HIS A 313 -1.63 -7.38 8.30
C HIS A 313 -1.99 -6.43 9.46
N PRO A 314 -1.04 -6.05 10.35
CA PRO A 314 -1.29 -5.15 11.48
C PRO A 314 -1.98 -3.81 11.12
N SER A 315 -1.76 -3.25 9.92
CA SER A 315 -2.43 -2.01 9.49
C SER A 315 -3.95 -2.12 9.33
N LEU A 316 -4.50 -3.33 9.29
CA LEU A 316 -5.94 -3.56 9.13
C LEU A 316 -6.69 -3.59 10.47
N ASN A 317 -5.95 -3.55 11.58
CA ASN A 317 -6.51 -3.32 12.92
C ASN A 317 -7.14 -1.91 13.07
N ASN A 318 -6.82 -0.99 12.16
CA ASN A 318 -7.44 0.34 12.10
C ASN A 318 -8.73 0.31 11.24
N GLN A 319 -9.90 0.29 11.90
CA GLN A 319 -11.20 0.25 11.21
C GLN A 319 -11.44 1.46 10.29
N SER A 320 -10.82 2.62 10.56
CA SER A 320 -10.89 3.80 9.67
C SER A 320 -10.28 3.53 8.29
N LYS A 321 -9.31 2.61 8.19
CA LYS A 321 -8.70 2.22 6.92
C LYS A 321 -9.65 1.37 6.06
N ILE A 322 -10.44 0.51 6.72
CA ILE A 322 -11.54 -0.25 6.07
C ILE A 322 -12.64 0.72 5.60
N ASN A 323 -13.01 1.70 6.43
CA ASN A 323 -13.95 2.75 6.02
C ASN A 323 -13.42 3.54 4.81
N TYR A 324 -12.13 3.93 4.75
CA TYR A 324 -11.55 4.59 3.58
C TYR A 324 -11.69 3.75 2.29
N TYR A 325 -11.43 2.44 2.33
CA TYR A 325 -11.63 1.58 1.15
C TYR A 325 -13.11 1.47 0.74
N ILE A 326 -14.04 1.38 1.70
CA ILE A 326 -15.49 1.36 1.44
C ILE A 326 -15.96 2.70 0.84
N GLU A 327 -15.59 3.83 1.43
CA GLU A 327 -15.94 5.15 0.89
C GLU A 327 -15.32 5.37 -0.49
N LYS A 328 -14.04 5.06 -0.69
CA LYS A 328 -13.38 5.17 -2.00
C LYS A 328 -14.10 4.37 -3.09
N THR A 329 -14.60 3.18 -2.73
CA THR A 329 -15.43 2.35 -3.61
C THR A 329 -16.80 3.01 -3.88
N ARG A 330 -17.44 3.55 -2.85
CA ARG A 330 -18.72 4.26 -2.95
C ARG A 330 -18.61 5.51 -3.83
N CYS A 331 -17.56 6.32 -3.67
CA CYS A 331 -17.32 7.49 -4.50
C CYS A 331 -16.94 7.12 -5.94
N SER A 332 -16.19 6.02 -6.14
CA SER A 332 -15.91 5.48 -7.48
C SER A 332 -17.20 5.13 -8.23
N LYS A 333 -18.08 4.31 -7.61
CA LYS A 333 -19.34 3.84 -8.19
C LYS A 333 -20.45 4.91 -8.24
N TYR A 334 -20.47 5.85 -7.28
CA TYR A 334 -21.49 6.88 -7.11
C TYR A 334 -20.87 8.28 -6.92
N PRO A 335 -20.24 8.85 -7.96
CA PRO A 335 -19.52 10.13 -7.88
C PRO A 335 -20.38 11.28 -7.37
N PHE A 336 -21.67 11.33 -7.75
CA PHE A 336 -22.61 12.38 -7.34
C PHE A 336 -23.41 12.02 -6.07
N GLY A 337 -23.03 10.94 -5.38
CA GLY A 337 -23.64 10.50 -4.13
C GLY A 337 -25.05 9.91 -4.30
N GLN A 338 -25.84 9.92 -3.22
CA GLN A 338 -27.23 9.43 -3.20
C GLN A 338 -28.28 10.56 -3.26
N ASN A 339 -27.85 11.81 -3.41
CA ASN A 339 -28.74 12.97 -3.47
C ASN A 339 -29.35 13.16 -4.88
N ILE A 340 -30.10 14.25 -5.09
CA ILE A 340 -30.77 14.54 -6.37
C ILE A 340 -29.81 14.58 -7.57
N LEU A 341 -28.54 14.99 -7.40
CA LEU A 341 -27.53 14.96 -8.46
C LEU A 341 -27.12 13.52 -8.81
N GLY A 342 -27.06 12.64 -7.82
CA GLY A 342 -26.91 11.19 -8.01
C GLY A 342 -28.07 10.60 -8.82
N VAL A 343 -29.32 10.96 -8.47
CA VAL A 343 -30.52 10.54 -9.21
C VAL A 343 -30.53 11.07 -10.66
N VAL A 344 -30.12 12.32 -10.87
CA VAL A 344 -29.99 12.92 -12.22
C VAL A 344 -28.89 12.23 -13.03
N HIS A 345 -27.74 11.94 -12.43
CA HIS A 345 -26.65 11.19 -13.08
C HIS A 345 -27.10 9.79 -13.49
N GLU A 346 -27.75 9.05 -12.59
CA GLU A 346 -28.25 7.72 -12.89
C GLU A 346 -29.36 7.73 -13.94
N PHE A 347 -30.23 8.75 -13.94
CA PHE A 347 -31.19 8.96 -15.02
C PHE A 347 -30.50 9.15 -16.38
N MET A 348 -29.52 10.06 -16.47
CA MET A 348 -28.73 10.27 -17.71
C MET A 348 -27.92 9.04 -18.13
N ARG A 349 -27.49 8.20 -17.18
CA ARG A 349 -26.80 6.93 -17.43
C ARG A 349 -27.77 5.85 -17.96
N HIS A 350 -29.00 5.84 -17.46
CA HIS A 350 -30.06 4.87 -17.83
C HIS A 350 -30.93 5.32 -19.01
N GLU A 351 -30.88 6.58 -19.45
CA GLU A 351 -31.61 7.11 -20.63
C GLU A 351 -31.26 6.38 -21.94
N LYS A 352 -30.18 5.58 -21.95
CA LYS A 352 -29.75 4.71 -23.06
C LYS A 352 -30.05 3.20 -22.83
N SER A 353 -30.79 2.86 -21.78
CA SER A 353 -31.24 1.49 -21.46
C SER A 353 -32.56 1.16 -22.17
N GLU A 354 -32.75 -0.10 -22.56
CA GLU A 354 -34.02 -0.59 -23.09
C GLU A 354 -35.12 -0.72 -22.01
N ASP A 355 -34.74 -0.89 -20.73
CA ASP A 355 -35.61 -0.69 -19.56
C ASP A 355 -34.92 0.26 -18.55
N PRO A 356 -35.28 1.55 -18.53
CA PRO A 356 -34.78 2.51 -17.55
C PRO A 356 -35.58 2.43 -16.24
N TYR A 357 -34.91 2.06 -15.15
CA TYR A 357 -35.49 2.03 -13.80
C TYR A 357 -36.04 3.40 -13.37
N ILE A 358 -35.35 4.50 -13.71
CA ILE A 358 -35.80 5.87 -13.44
C ILE A 358 -36.55 6.38 -14.67
N ARG A 359 -37.89 6.37 -14.63
CA ARG A 359 -38.73 6.68 -15.80
C ARG A 359 -39.04 8.16 -16.02
N SER A 360 -38.90 9.00 -15.00
CA SER A 360 -39.04 10.45 -15.10
C SER A 360 -38.54 11.15 -13.84
N ILE A 361 -37.88 12.30 -13.98
CA ILE A 361 -37.65 13.24 -12.88
C ILE A 361 -38.72 14.35 -12.97
N ARG A 362 -39.57 14.47 -11.95
CA ARG A 362 -40.54 15.57 -11.87
C ARG A 362 -39.86 16.84 -11.36
N LYS A 363 -40.21 17.97 -11.96
CA LYS A 363 -39.79 19.31 -11.52
C LYS A 363 -40.68 19.81 -10.38
#